data_AF-A0A7S0JY82-F1
#
_entry.id   AF-A0A7S0JY82-F1
#
_cell.length_a   1.000
_cell.length_b   1.000
_cell.length_c   1.000
_cell.angle_alpha   90.00
_cell.angle_beta   90.00
_cell.angle_gamma   90.00
#
_symmetry.space_group_name_H-M   'P 1'
#
loop_
_entity.id
_entity.type
_entity.pdbx_description
1 polymer ?
#
loop_
_entity_poly.entity_id
_entity_poly.type
_entity_poly.pdbx_seq_one_letter_code
_entity_poly.pdbx_strand_id
1 'polypeptide(L)'
;MLPCIGGGFASRPADVFLVAGWLLEATSGRTPVVIPGEDAASVPAASPGLSPSDGRVLATLLRPCLSASPADRPSAADVCRHGWFLRSREDDLVASGAVASRESKQKMLRAYLAMLDASQEGVRARRITLRRSTMCQQLLEAVSRLSQTELRNRLTIVIENEPGVDAGGLLSEAYNATFSQLCKPDAPAKCGLSHPMFVCQEAAAEPLFLPYGEAEGT
;
A
#
# COMPACT_ATOMS: atom_id res chain seq x y z
N MET A 1 0.77 -19.08 -15.03
CA MET A 1 1.18 -18.42 -16.30
C MET A 1 -0.03 -18.44 -17.21
N LEU A 2 -0.71 -17.30 -17.36
CA LEU A 2 -1.76 -17.17 -18.36
C LEU A 2 -1.07 -17.04 -19.72
N PRO A 3 -1.35 -17.92 -20.70
CA PRO A 3 -0.76 -17.83 -22.02
C PRO A 3 -1.31 -16.58 -22.71
N CYS A 4 -0.39 -15.73 -23.18
CA CYS A 4 -0.73 -14.69 -24.14
C CYS A 4 -1.23 -15.42 -25.39
N ILE A 5 -2.53 -15.32 -25.69
CA ILE A 5 -3.11 -15.85 -26.93
C ILE A 5 -2.58 -14.95 -28.05
N GLY A 6 -1.49 -15.39 -28.67
CA GLY A 6 -0.68 -14.60 -29.62
C GLY A 6 0.79 -14.75 -29.28
N GLY A 7 1.38 -15.87 -29.69
CA GLY A 7 2.75 -16.27 -29.34
C GLY A 7 3.78 -15.16 -29.57
N GLY A 8 4.40 -14.71 -28.48
CA GLY A 8 5.55 -13.82 -28.49
C GLY A 8 6.38 -14.02 -27.23
N PHE A 9 7.70 -13.89 -27.35
CA PHE A 9 8.61 -13.90 -26.21
C PHE A 9 8.39 -12.65 -25.35
N ALA A 10 8.62 -12.77 -24.03
CA ALA A 10 8.58 -11.63 -23.12
C ALA A 10 9.61 -10.58 -23.59
N SER A 11 9.12 -9.39 -23.92
CA SER A 11 9.89 -8.26 -24.43
C SER A 11 9.30 -6.98 -23.85
N ARG A 12 10.09 -5.90 -23.77
CA ARG A 12 9.60 -4.61 -23.23
C ARG A 12 8.27 -4.14 -23.88
N PRO A 13 8.03 -4.35 -25.19
CA PRO A 13 6.72 -4.06 -25.82
C PRO A 13 5.59 -5.06 -25.50
N ALA A 14 5.91 -6.28 -25.07
CA ALA A 14 4.92 -7.24 -24.56
C ALA A 14 4.42 -6.84 -23.16
N ASP A 15 5.29 -6.25 -22.34
CA ASP A 15 4.94 -5.76 -21.00
C ASP A 15 3.92 -4.61 -21.06
N VAL A 16 4.07 -3.70 -22.03
CA VAL A 16 3.12 -2.59 -22.24
C VAL A 16 1.71 -3.09 -22.56
N PHE A 17 1.60 -4.11 -23.41
CA PHE A 17 0.30 -4.71 -23.75
C PHE A 17 -0.36 -5.36 -22.53
N LEU A 18 0.41 -6.11 -21.74
CA LEU A 18 -0.10 -6.77 -20.53
C LEU A 18 -0.58 -5.76 -19.49
N VAL A 19 0.21 -4.72 -19.21
CA VAL A 19 -0.16 -3.67 -18.25
C VAL A 19 -1.39 -2.90 -18.73
N ALA A 20 -1.45 -2.54 -20.02
CA ALA A 20 -2.64 -1.91 -20.59
C ALA A 20 -3.86 -2.83 -20.53
N GLY A 21 -3.66 -4.13 -20.69
CA GLY A 21 -4.70 -5.14 -20.54
C GLY A 21 -5.28 -5.22 -19.14
N TRP A 22 -4.42 -5.23 -18.12
CA TRP A 22 -4.86 -5.18 -16.73
C TRP A 22 -5.57 -3.87 -16.41
N LEU A 23 -5.09 -2.75 -16.96
CA LEU A 23 -5.74 -1.46 -16.77
C LEU A 23 -7.14 -1.45 -17.40
N LEU A 24 -7.30 -1.99 -18.61
CA LEU A 24 -8.61 -2.15 -19.27
C LEU A 24 -9.55 -3.03 -18.45
N GLU A 25 -9.05 -4.16 -17.95
CA GLU A 25 -9.84 -5.09 -17.14
C GLU A 25 -10.27 -4.44 -15.82
N ALA A 26 -9.36 -3.71 -15.16
CA ALA A 26 -9.66 -3.02 -13.92
C ALA A 26 -10.70 -1.89 -14.08
N THR A 27 -10.69 -1.16 -15.21
CA THR A 27 -11.59 -0.02 -15.42
C THR A 27 -12.88 -0.37 -16.15
N SER A 28 -12.95 -1.53 -16.82
CA SER A 28 -14.12 -1.90 -17.62
C SER A 28 -14.65 -3.31 -17.39
N GLY A 29 -13.94 -4.14 -16.63
CA GLY A 29 -14.29 -5.55 -16.43
C GLY A 29 -14.12 -6.41 -17.69
N ARG A 30 -13.42 -5.90 -18.71
CA ARG A 30 -13.22 -6.58 -20.01
C ARG A 30 -11.75 -6.93 -20.20
N THR A 31 -11.50 -8.18 -20.55
CA THR A 31 -10.17 -8.64 -20.96
C THR A 31 -9.88 -8.16 -22.39
N PRO A 32 -8.67 -7.65 -22.69
CA PRO A 32 -8.30 -7.31 -24.05
C PRO A 32 -8.23 -8.58 -24.91
N VAL A 33 -9.01 -8.61 -26.00
CA VAL A 33 -8.94 -9.67 -27.01
C VAL A 33 -8.66 -9.01 -28.35
N VAL A 34 -7.58 -9.43 -28.99
CA VAL A 34 -7.27 -9.07 -30.37
C VAL A 34 -7.87 -10.14 -31.26
N ILE A 35 -8.86 -9.78 -32.09
CA ILE A 35 -9.47 -10.72 -33.02
C ILE A 35 -8.50 -10.94 -34.21
N PRO A 36 -8.32 -12.17 -34.70
CA PRO A 36 -7.50 -12.40 -35.89
C PRO A 36 -7.96 -11.54 -37.08
N GLY A 37 -7.05 -10.72 -37.62
CA GLY A 37 -7.34 -9.77 -38.70
C GLY A 37 -7.63 -8.33 -38.23
N GLU A 38 -7.72 -8.09 -36.93
CA GLU A 38 -7.78 -6.74 -36.36
C GLU A 38 -6.39 -6.27 -35.90
N ASP A 39 -6.12 -4.98 -36.07
CA ASP A 39 -4.82 -4.38 -35.73
C ASP A 39 -4.67 -4.08 -34.23
N ALA A 40 -5.75 -4.07 -33.46
CA ALA A 40 -5.74 -3.75 -32.03
C ALA A 40 -6.96 -4.32 -31.29
N ALA A 41 -6.84 -4.49 -29.96
CA ALA A 41 -7.97 -4.89 -29.13
C ALA A 41 -9.01 -3.76 -28.99
N SER A 42 -10.28 -4.14 -28.88
CA SER A 42 -11.39 -3.18 -28.71
C SER A 42 -11.33 -2.46 -27.36
N VAL A 43 -11.24 -1.13 -27.40
CA VAL A 43 -11.29 -0.27 -26.21
C VAL A 43 -12.64 0.44 -26.13
N PRO A 44 -13.43 0.26 -25.06
CA PRO A 44 -14.71 0.91 -24.91
C PRO A 44 -14.55 2.43 -24.78
N ALA A 45 -15.44 3.19 -25.42
CA ALA A 45 -15.43 4.66 -25.35
C ALA A 45 -15.82 5.20 -23.96
N ALA A 46 -16.53 4.39 -23.17
CA ALA A 46 -16.90 4.68 -21.79
C ALA A 46 -16.42 3.53 -20.90
N SER A 47 -15.78 3.89 -19.79
CA SER A 47 -15.40 2.94 -18.75
C SER A 47 -16.34 3.14 -17.56
N PRO A 48 -17.05 2.09 -17.09
CA PRO A 48 -17.85 2.15 -15.88
C PRO A 48 -17.02 2.69 -14.71
N GLY A 49 -17.54 3.72 -14.04
CA GLY A 49 -16.90 4.30 -12.87
C GLY A 49 -15.81 5.34 -13.13
N LEU A 50 -15.56 5.71 -14.38
CA LEU A 50 -14.79 6.90 -14.74
C LEU A 50 -15.68 8.02 -15.24
N SER A 51 -15.26 9.26 -15.03
CA SER A 51 -15.89 10.42 -15.68
C SER A 51 -15.79 10.29 -17.21
N PRO A 52 -16.71 10.87 -18.00
CA PRO A 52 -16.62 10.84 -19.47
C PRO A 52 -15.32 11.43 -20.02
N SER A 53 -14.74 12.43 -19.35
CA SER A 53 -13.42 12.98 -19.70
C SER A 53 -12.30 11.99 -19.44
N ASP A 54 -12.30 11.32 -18.29
CA ASP A 54 -11.25 10.36 -17.93
C ASP A 54 -11.33 9.10 -18.78
N GLY A 55 -12.53 8.63 -19.11
CA GLY A 55 -12.71 7.52 -20.05
C GLY A 55 -12.10 7.81 -21.42
N ARG A 56 -12.21 9.05 -21.92
CA ARG A 56 -11.56 9.47 -23.17
C ARG A 56 -10.04 9.48 -23.05
N VAL A 57 -9.50 10.04 -21.97
CA VAL A 57 -8.04 10.06 -21.72
C VAL A 57 -7.50 8.63 -21.57
N LEU A 58 -8.23 7.75 -20.89
CA LEU A 58 -7.85 6.34 -20.81
C LEU A 58 -7.85 5.67 -22.18
N ALA A 59 -8.87 5.93 -22.99
CA ALA A 59 -8.97 5.36 -24.32
C ALA A 59 -7.81 5.81 -25.24
N THR A 60 -7.32 7.05 -25.11
CA THR A 60 -6.15 7.52 -25.87
C THR A 60 -4.86 6.83 -25.44
N LEU A 61 -4.75 6.40 -24.18
CA LEU A 61 -3.65 5.57 -23.70
C LEU A 61 -3.76 4.12 -24.20
N LEU A 62 -4.92 3.50 -24.02
CA LEU A 62 -5.10 2.06 -24.21
C LEU A 62 -5.04 1.64 -25.68
N ARG A 63 -5.60 2.44 -26.60
CA ARG A 63 -5.64 2.11 -28.04
C ARG A 63 -4.26 1.76 -28.62
N PRO A 64 -3.22 2.61 -28.50
CA PRO A 64 -1.89 2.28 -29.02
C PRO A 64 -1.17 1.19 -28.22
N CYS A 65 -1.46 1.04 -26.92
CA CYS A 65 -0.84 -0.01 -26.10
C CYS A 65 -1.38 -1.42 -26.41
N LEU A 66 -2.63 -1.51 -26.88
CA LEU A 66 -3.32 -2.77 -27.18
C LEU A 66 -3.26 -3.16 -28.67
N SER A 67 -2.29 -2.63 -29.42
CA SER A 67 -2.02 -3.03 -30.81
C SER A 67 -1.55 -4.49 -30.89
N ALA A 68 -2.01 -5.20 -31.91
CA ALA A 68 -1.64 -6.59 -32.20
C ALA A 68 -0.13 -6.72 -32.46
N SER A 69 0.41 -5.80 -33.25
CA SER A 69 1.83 -5.72 -33.59
C SER A 69 2.62 -5.03 -32.46
N PRO A 70 3.71 -5.64 -31.95
CA PRO A 70 4.56 -5.04 -30.93
C PRO A 70 5.31 -3.79 -31.40
N ALA A 71 5.53 -3.62 -32.70
CA ALA A 71 6.26 -2.48 -33.26
C ALA A 71 5.44 -1.17 -33.20
N ASP A 72 4.12 -1.29 -33.21
CA ASP A 72 3.19 -0.15 -33.16
C ASP A 72 2.86 0.28 -31.73
N ARG A 73 3.43 -0.40 -30.72
CA ARG A 73 3.21 -0.10 -29.31
C ARG A 73 4.21 0.96 -28.83
N PRO A 74 3.77 1.93 -28.02
CA PRO A 74 4.65 2.93 -27.45
C PRO A 74 5.65 2.30 -26.46
N SER A 75 6.76 2.98 -26.21
CA SER A 75 7.70 2.57 -25.17
C SER A 75 7.10 2.80 -23.77
N ALA A 76 7.59 2.07 -22.77
CA ALA A 76 7.17 2.29 -21.38
C ALA A 76 7.43 3.73 -20.91
N ALA A 77 8.50 4.37 -21.38
CA ALA A 77 8.80 5.76 -21.06
C ALA A 77 7.74 6.72 -21.63
N ASP A 78 7.24 6.47 -22.83
CA ASP A 78 6.18 7.29 -23.45
C ASP A 78 4.84 7.07 -22.76
N VAL A 79 4.55 5.83 -22.38
CA VAL A 79 3.37 5.45 -21.57
C VAL A 79 3.36 6.21 -20.24
N CYS A 80 4.48 6.23 -19.51
CA CYS A 80 4.57 6.92 -18.21
C CYS A 80 4.36 8.44 -18.29
N ARG A 81 4.64 9.06 -19.45
CA ARG A 81 4.41 10.50 -19.69
C ARG A 81 2.96 10.83 -20.05
N HIS A 82 2.13 9.83 -20.30
CA HIS A 82 0.75 10.05 -20.70
C HIS A 82 -0.05 10.75 -19.57
N GLY A 83 -0.94 11.68 -19.93
CA GLY A 83 -1.75 12.45 -18.98
C GLY A 83 -2.65 11.60 -18.06
N TRP A 84 -2.82 10.32 -18.39
CA TRP A 84 -3.38 9.34 -17.47
C TRP A 84 -2.58 9.27 -16.17
N PHE A 85 -1.25 9.13 -16.20
CA PHE A 85 -0.46 8.94 -14.97
C PHE A 85 -0.13 10.24 -14.23
N LEU A 86 -0.45 11.41 -14.79
CA LEU A 86 -0.14 12.72 -14.19
C LEU A 86 -1.12 13.15 -13.08
N ARG A 87 -2.22 12.42 -12.89
CA ARG A 87 -3.25 12.75 -11.89
C ARG A 87 -3.71 11.49 -11.14
N SER A 88 -3.84 11.60 -9.81
CA SER A 88 -4.50 10.57 -9.00
C SER A 88 -6.01 10.55 -9.30
N ARG A 89 -6.58 9.35 -9.46
CA ARG A 89 -8.02 9.11 -9.70
C ARG A 89 -8.66 8.31 -8.59
N GLU A 90 -8.03 8.26 -7.41
CA GLU A 90 -8.57 7.55 -6.26
C GLU A 90 -9.98 8.04 -5.93
N ASP A 91 -10.20 9.35 -5.90
CA ASP A 91 -11.49 9.94 -5.54
C ASP A 91 -12.60 9.55 -6.51
N ASP A 92 -12.33 9.57 -7.82
CA ASP A 92 -13.31 9.20 -8.85
C ASP A 92 -13.65 7.70 -8.81
N LEU A 93 -12.64 6.85 -8.55
CA LEU A 93 -12.80 5.40 -8.41
C LEU A 93 -13.51 5.02 -7.10
N VAL A 94 -13.32 5.79 -6.04
CA VAL A 94 -14.06 5.63 -4.78
C VAL A 94 -15.51 6.10 -4.94
N ALA A 95 -15.73 7.25 -5.58
CA ALA A 95 -17.07 7.79 -5.82
C ALA A 95 -17.93 6.86 -6.69
N SER A 96 -17.32 6.19 -7.66
CA SER A 96 -18.00 5.20 -8.51
C SER A 96 -18.22 3.83 -7.86
N GLY A 97 -17.59 3.59 -6.70
CA GLY A 97 -17.63 2.29 -6.03
C GLY A 97 -16.74 1.21 -6.65
N ALA A 98 -15.93 1.55 -7.67
CA ALA A 98 -14.94 0.64 -8.24
C ALA A 98 -13.82 0.29 -7.23
N VAL A 99 -13.50 1.24 -6.33
CA VAL A 99 -12.56 1.05 -5.23
C VAL A 99 -13.28 1.31 -3.91
N ALA A 100 -13.10 0.40 -2.95
CA ALA A 100 -13.63 0.62 -1.60
C ALA A 100 -12.99 1.85 -0.95
N SER A 101 -13.82 2.73 -0.36
CA SER A 101 -13.33 3.90 0.38
C SER A 101 -12.46 3.49 1.56
N ARG A 102 -11.65 4.43 2.06
CA ARG A 102 -10.83 4.23 3.26
C ARG A 102 -11.66 3.81 4.46
N GLU A 103 -12.82 4.45 4.67
CA GLU A 103 -13.75 4.16 5.75
C GLU A 103 -14.33 2.75 5.62
N SER A 104 -14.68 2.35 4.39
CA SER A 104 -15.17 1.01 4.10
C SER A 104 -14.11 -0.06 4.39
N LYS A 105 -12.88 0.15 3.91
CA LYS A 105 -11.72 -0.71 4.20
C LYS A 105 -11.47 -0.82 5.71
N GLN A 106 -11.48 0.32 6.42
CA GLN A 106 -11.29 0.35 7.86
C GLN A 106 -12.41 -0.39 8.61
N LYS A 107 -13.67 -0.23 8.19
CA LYS A 107 -14.82 -0.93 8.75
C LYS A 107 -14.72 -2.44 8.53
N MET A 108 -14.36 -2.88 7.32
CA MET A 108 -14.15 -4.28 7.00
C MET A 108 -13.02 -4.89 7.83
N LEU A 109 -11.90 -4.18 7.96
CA LEU A 109 -10.77 -4.63 8.78
C LEU A 109 -11.18 -4.78 10.25
N ARG A 110 -11.87 -3.78 10.82
CA ARG A 110 -12.34 -3.86 12.21
C ARG A 110 -13.32 -5.01 12.43
N ALA A 111 -14.23 -5.25 11.48
CA ALA A 111 -15.16 -6.37 11.55
C ALA A 111 -14.43 -7.72 11.51
N TYR A 112 -13.44 -7.86 10.63
CA TYR A 112 -12.61 -9.06 10.54
C TYR A 112 -11.82 -9.32 11.83
N LEU A 113 -11.18 -8.29 12.39
CA LEU A 113 -10.46 -8.41 13.68
C LEU A 113 -11.41 -8.82 14.82
N ALA A 114 -12.61 -8.21 14.89
CA ALA A 114 -13.60 -8.58 15.90
C ALA A 114 -14.09 -10.04 15.77
N MET A 115 -14.20 -10.58 14.55
CA MET A 115 -14.51 -11.99 14.32
C MET A 115 -13.39 -12.91 14.84
N LEU A 116 -12.13 -12.54 14.62
CA LEU A 116 -10.99 -13.29 15.15
C LEU A 116 -11.02 -13.31 16.68
N ASP A 117 -11.32 -12.17 17.32
CA ASP A 117 -11.38 -12.06 18.77
C ASP A 117 -12.56 -12.86 19.37
N ALA A 118 -13.74 -12.83 18.72
CA ALA A 118 -14.92 -13.57 19.18
C ALA A 118 -14.76 -15.10 19.13
N SER A 119 -13.85 -15.61 18.28
CA SER A 119 -13.54 -17.03 18.19
C SER A 119 -12.68 -17.55 19.35
N GLN A 120 -12.17 -16.67 20.22
CA GLN A 120 -11.30 -17.03 21.34
C GLN A 120 -12.05 -16.94 22.67
N GLU A 121 -12.30 -18.08 23.30
CA GLU A 121 -12.79 -18.14 24.67
C GLU A 121 -11.71 -17.62 25.64
N GLY A 122 -12.03 -16.59 26.43
CA GLY A 122 -11.23 -16.18 27.59
C GLY A 122 -10.32 -14.97 27.42
N VAL A 123 -10.77 -13.91 26.74
CA VAL A 123 -10.07 -12.60 26.71
C VAL A 123 -9.87 -12.09 28.14
N ARG A 124 -8.65 -12.23 28.67
CA ARG A 124 -8.27 -11.74 30.01
C ARG A 124 -7.45 -10.47 29.87
N ALA A 125 -7.84 -9.40 30.56
CA ALA A 125 -7.04 -8.18 30.60
C ALA A 125 -5.65 -8.49 31.17
N ARG A 126 -4.59 -8.09 30.44
CA ARG A 126 -3.20 -8.24 30.88
C ARG A 126 -2.68 -6.92 31.40
N ARG A 127 -2.38 -6.88 32.69
CA ARG A 127 -1.86 -5.71 33.38
C ARG A 127 -0.34 -5.65 33.29
N ILE A 128 0.19 -4.53 32.80
CA ILE A 128 1.62 -4.25 32.73
C ILE A 128 1.89 -3.04 33.62
N THR A 129 2.78 -3.21 34.60
CA THR A 129 3.19 -2.14 35.51
C THR A 129 4.50 -1.52 35.01
N LEU A 130 4.53 -0.20 34.85
CA LEU A 130 5.65 0.56 34.28
C LEU A 130 6.07 1.71 35.21
N ARG A 131 7.31 2.17 35.07
CA ARG A 131 7.81 3.42 35.68
C ARG A 131 8.04 4.45 34.58
N ARG A 132 7.73 5.72 34.85
CA ARG A 132 7.93 6.84 33.90
C ARG A 132 9.36 6.89 33.32
N SER A 133 10.37 6.72 34.18
CA SER A 133 11.79 6.85 33.81
C SER A 133 12.30 5.73 32.89
N THR A 134 11.73 4.53 32.98
CA THR A 134 12.16 3.32 32.26
C THR A 134 11.04 2.73 31.41
N MET A 135 10.02 3.52 31.08
CA MET A 135 8.79 3.05 30.47
C MET A 135 9.02 2.34 29.11
N CYS A 136 9.88 2.90 28.24
CA CYS A 136 10.18 2.30 26.93
C CYS A 136 10.74 0.88 27.10
N GLN A 137 11.81 0.74 27.87
CA GLN A 137 12.49 -0.53 28.10
C GLN A 137 11.56 -1.56 28.75
N GLN A 138 10.83 -1.16 29.80
CA GLN A 138 9.92 -2.06 30.52
C GLN A 138 8.73 -2.51 29.66
N LEU A 139 8.19 -1.62 28.82
CA LEU A 139 7.10 -1.98 27.91
C LEU A 139 7.58 -2.98 26.86
N LEU A 140 8.73 -2.73 26.25
CA LEU A 140 9.32 -3.65 25.24
C LEU A 140 9.65 -5.00 25.85
N GLU A 141 10.26 -5.02 27.04
CA GLU A 141 10.57 -6.25 27.76
C GLU A 141 9.29 -7.03 28.12
N ALA A 142 8.26 -6.34 28.64
CA ALA A 142 6.98 -6.95 28.95
C ALA A 142 6.33 -7.55 27.70
N VAL A 143 6.26 -6.80 26.61
CA VAL A 143 5.67 -7.23 25.33
C VAL A 143 6.45 -8.40 24.72
N SER A 144 7.79 -8.41 24.79
CA SER A 144 8.63 -9.48 24.24
C SER A 144 8.42 -10.83 24.93
N ARG A 145 7.91 -10.84 26.17
CA ARG A 145 7.64 -12.04 26.96
C ARG A 145 6.23 -12.59 26.72
N LEU A 146 5.36 -11.84 26.04
CA LEU A 146 3.99 -12.27 25.75
C LEU A 146 3.95 -13.18 24.53
N SER A 147 3.15 -14.24 24.61
CA SER A 147 2.80 -15.06 23.45
C SER A 147 1.88 -14.33 22.48
N GLN A 148 1.76 -14.82 21.24
CA GLN A 148 0.86 -14.22 20.23
C GLN A 148 -0.61 -14.16 20.69
N THR A 149 -1.06 -15.16 21.44
CA THR A 149 -2.40 -15.18 22.02
C THR A 149 -2.54 -14.15 23.13
N GLU A 150 -1.49 -13.92 23.93
CA GLU A 150 -1.51 -12.90 24.98
C GLU A 150 -1.45 -11.48 24.45
N LEU A 151 -0.79 -11.24 23.31
CA LEU A 151 -0.74 -9.93 22.65
C LEU A 151 -2.10 -9.47 22.10
N ARG A 152 -3.00 -10.42 21.82
CA ARG A 152 -4.38 -10.13 21.39
C ARG A 152 -5.30 -9.76 22.55
N ASN A 153 -4.88 -10.04 23.79
CA ASN A 153 -5.66 -9.64 24.95
C ASN A 153 -5.59 -8.12 25.16
N ARG A 154 -6.63 -7.59 25.81
CA ARG A 154 -6.65 -6.19 26.24
C ARG A 154 -5.49 -5.92 27.21
N LEU A 155 -4.52 -5.11 26.79
CA LEU A 155 -3.44 -4.63 27.63
C LEU A 155 -3.94 -3.46 28.51
N THR A 156 -3.56 -3.46 29.78
CA THR A 156 -3.84 -2.38 30.73
C THR A 156 -2.53 -1.91 31.34
N ILE A 157 -2.19 -0.64 31.13
CA ILE A 157 -0.97 -0.06 31.70
C ILE A 157 -1.28 0.54 33.06
N VAL A 158 -0.38 0.32 34.02
CA VAL A 158 -0.38 1.01 35.30
C VAL A 158 0.99 1.62 35.52
N ILE A 159 1.02 2.91 35.86
CA ILE A 159 2.26 3.59 36.18
C ILE A 159 2.46 3.54 37.70
N GLU A 160 3.65 3.10 38.12
CA GLU A 160 4.00 3.04 39.53
C GLU A 160 3.88 4.41 40.20
N ASN A 161 3.25 4.45 41.37
CA ASN A 161 3.04 5.64 42.19
C ASN A 161 2.13 6.71 41.56
N GLU A 162 1.41 6.39 40.48
CA GLU A 162 0.39 7.28 39.91
C GLU A 162 -1.01 6.71 40.13
N PRO A 163 -1.99 7.56 40.51
CA PRO A 163 -3.38 7.12 40.55
C PRO A 163 -3.81 6.75 39.12
N GLY A 164 -4.40 5.56 38.96
CA GLY A 164 -4.85 5.05 37.66
C GLY A 164 -6.12 5.74 37.18
N VAL A 165 -5.99 6.98 36.69
CA VAL A 165 -7.14 7.84 36.34
C VAL A 165 -7.79 7.42 35.01
N ASP A 166 -7.03 6.90 34.04
CA ASP A 166 -7.55 6.43 32.75
C ASP A 166 -6.69 5.32 32.12
N ALA A 167 -7.21 4.09 32.08
CA ALA A 167 -6.51 2.95 31.49
C ALA A 167 -6.27 3.08 29.97
N GLY A 168 -7.15 3.78 29.25
CA GLY A 168 -7.01 4.01 27.81
C GLY A 168 -5.98 5.09 27.48
N GLY A 169 -6.02 6.19 28.23
CA GLY A 169 -5.04 7.26 28.18
C GLY A 169 -3.62 6.79 28.50
N LEU A 170 -3.44 6.00 29.57
CA LEU A 170 -2.13 5.47 29.96
C LEU A 170 -1.55 4.50 28.93
N LEU A 171 -2.39 3.67 28.30
CA LEU A 171 -1.96 2.79 27.21
C LEU A 171 -1.49 3.60 26.00
N SER A 172 -2.28 4.60 25.60
CA SER A 172 -1.97 5.48 24.47
C SER A 172 -0.69 6.27 24.72
N GLU A 173 -0.52 6.79 25.94
CA GLU A 173 0.68 7.48 26.39
C GLU A 173 1.92 6.58 26.33
N ALA A 174 1.83 5.36 26.88
CA ALA A 174 2.93 4.41 26.87
C ALA A 174 3.35 4.03 25.45
N TYR A 175 2.40 3.80 24.54
CA TYR A 175 2.69 3.55 23.13
C TYR A 175 3.34 4.76 22.46
N ASN A 176 2.76 5.95 22.60
CA ASN A 176 3.28 7.16 21.96
C ASN A 176 4.70 7.48 22.42
N ALA A 177 4.97 7.40 23.73
CA ALA A 177 6.30 7.64 24.27
C ALA A 177 7.32 6.60 23.80
N THR A 178 6.93 5.32 23.75
CA THR A 178 7.78 4.22 23.29
C THR A 178 8.11 4.39 21.80
N PHE A 179 7.11 4.56 20.94
CA PHE A 179 7.35 4.75 19.50
C PHE A 179 8.13 6.04 19.19
N SER A 180 7.84 7.13 19.90
CA SER A 180 8.62 8.37 19.76
C SER A 180 10.08 8.18 20.14
N GLN A 181 10.38 7.34 21.14
CA GLN A 181 11.76 7.04 21.53
C GLN A 181 12.44 6.08 20.55
N LEU A 182 11.70 5.11 20.01
CA LEU A 182 12.21 4.14 19.01
C LEU A 182 12.65 4.79 17.70
N CYS A 183 12.06 5.92 17.33
CA CYS A 183 12.44 6.70 16.15
C CYS A 183 13.69 7.57 16.34
N LYS A 184 14.27 7.62 17.55
CA LYS A 184 15.46 8.44 17.82
C LYS A 184 16.76 7.63 17.63
N PRO A 185 17.87 8.28 17.27
CA PRO A 185 19.16 7.61 17.13
C PRO A 185 19.68 7.02 18.45
N ASP A 186 19.26 7.55 19.60
CA ASP A 186 19.62 7.05 20.94
C ASP A 186 18.68 5.93 21.45
N ALA A 187 17.73 5.45 20.63
CA ALA A 187 16.83 4.36 20.97
C ALA A 187 17.55 3.11 21.52
N PRO A 188 18.71 2.66 21.00
CA PRO A 188 19.42 1.49 21.54
C PRO A 188 19.74 1.63 23.02
N ALA A 189 20.33 2.75 23.42
CA ALA A 189 20.72 3.01 24.80
C ALA A 189 19.50 3.22 25.73
N LYS A 190 18.43 3.85 25.24
CA LYS A 190 17.26 4.22 26.05
C LYS A 190 16.18 3.14 26.15
N CYS A 191 16.12 2.25 25.17
CA CYS A 191 15.11 1.20 25.08
C CYS A 191 15.71 -0.22 25.19
N GLY A 192 17.02 -0.33 25.41
CA GLY A 192 17.71 -1.62 25.59
C GLY A 192 17.78 -2.45 24.31
N LEU A 193 17.88 -1.80 23.16
CA LEU A 193 18.00 -2.48 21.86
C LEU A 193 19.48 -2.62 21.48
N SER A 194 19.80 -3.67 20.71
CA SER A 194 21.15 -3.85 20.15
C SER A 194 21.43 -2.89 18.99
N HIS A 195 20.40 -2.54 18.21
CA HIS A 195 20.48 -1.67 17.04
C HIS A 195 19.27 -0.73 16.96
N PRO A 196 19.38 0.43 16.28
CA PRO A 196 18.23 1.29 16.01
C PRO A 196 17.16 0.55 15.21
N MET A 197 15.88 0.80 15.52
CA MET A 197 14.75 0.21 14.78
C MET A 197 14.69 0.72 13.34
N PHE A 198 15.03 1.99 13.15
CA PHE A 198 15.13 2.63 11.85
C PHE A 198 16.57 3.09 11.64
N VAL A 199 17.24 2.47 10.68
CA VAL A 199 18.53 2.95 10.19
C VAL A 199 18.22 3.74 8.93
N CYS A 200 18.42 5.06 8.96
CA CYS A 200 18.45 5.83 7.73
C CYS A 200 19.64 5.31 6.91
N GLN A 201 19.37 4.60 5.81
CA GLN A 201 20.42 4.31 4.84
C GLN A 201 20.80 5.64 4.19
N GLU A 202 21.97 6.17 4.49
CA GLU A 202 22.49 7.40 3.86
C GLU A 202 22.57 7.26 2.33
N ALA A 203 22.72 6.03 1.81
CA ALA A 203 22.66 5.73 0.38
C ALA A 203 21.28 5.94 -0.27
N ALA A 204 20.19 6.01 0.52
CA ALA A 204 18.86 6.32 0.01
C ALA A 204 18.61 7.85 -0.14
N ALA A 205 19.60 8.68 0.20
CA ALA A 205 19.58 10.12 -0.04
C ALA A 205 19.83 10.47 -1.52
N GLU A 206 20.29 9.53 -2.34
CA GLU A 206 20.18 9.69 -3.79
C GLU A 206 18.71 9.54 -4.18
N PRO A 207 18.07 10.58 -4.73
CA PRO A 207 16.73 10.45 -5.25
C PRO A 207 16.72 9.31 -6.26
N LEU A 208 15.95 8.26 -5.97
CA LEU A 208 15.61 7.19 -6.91
C LEU A 208 14.61 7.73 -7.96
N PHE A 209 14.89 8.94 -8.46
CA PHE A 209 14.18 9.55 -9.56
C PHE A 209 14.95 9.23 -10.83
N LEU A 210 14.20 8.72 -11.80
CA LEU A 210 14.60 8.43 -13.17
C LEU A 210 15.63 9.46 -13.68
N PRO A 211 16.71 9.03 -14.38
CA PRO A 211 17.61 9.97 -15.00
C PRO A 211 16.79 10.83 -15.95
N TYR A 212 16.64 12.11 -15.60
CA TYR A 212 16.31 13.13 -16.59
C TYR A 212 17.45 13.06 -17.59
N GLY A 213 17.16 12.52 -18.79
CA GLY A 213 18.11 12.52 -19.88
C GLY A 213 18.60 13.95 -20.06
N GLU A 214 19.91 14.13 -19.91
CA GLU A 214 20.57 15.33 -20.37
C GLU A 214 20.18 15.50 -21.83
N ALA A 215 19.54 16.64 -22.14
CA ALA A 215 19.35 17.04 -23.50
C ALA A 215 20.74 17.18 -24.12
N GLU A 216 21.12 16.24 -24.97
CA GLU A 216 22.32 16.37 -25.80
C GLU A 216 22.14 17.62 -26.66
N GLY A 217 22.86 18.67 -26.29
CA GLY A 217 23.17 19.77 -27.18
C GLY A 217 24.36 19.38 -28.03
N THR A 218 24.10 19.09 -29.30
CA THR A 218 24.91 19.48 -30.47
C THR A 218 24.06 19.38 -31.73
#